data_AF-A0A916JH11-F1
#
_entry.id   AF-A0A916JH11-F1
#
_cell.length_a   1.000
_cell.length_b   1.000
_cell.length_c   1.000
_cell.angle_alpha   90.00
_cell.angle_beta   90.00
_cell.angle_gamma   90.00
#
_symmetry.space_group_name_H-M   'P 1'
#
loop_
_entity.id
_entity.type
_entity.pdbx_description
1 polymer ?
#
loop_
_entity_poly.entity_id
_entity_poly.type
_entity_poly.pdbx_seq_one_letter_code
_entity_poly.pdbx_strand_id
1 'polypeptide(L)'
;MKNLCLILVVVCLTFISSLAFSQIVIPLSSEFESFKEGPVYDKYDLFYGDINKDGNKDIIAMGDATVFVHFNVTSKSTSATMLKRVQVCQFAQQAYENYNRSVTDFDDDGVLDLVYYSKTIAFYFRGIKTTSGNKIIFSKERETVK
;
A
#
# COMPACT_ATOMS: atom_id res chain seq x y z
N MET A 1 -9.09 32.43 36.44
CA MET A 1 -7.99 31.46 36.35
C MET A 1 -8.59 30.07 36.24
N LYS A 2 -8.04 29.20 35.36
CA LYS A 2 -8.16 27.72 35.25
C LYS A 2 -9.54 27.02 35.48
N ASN A 3 -9.84 26.08 34.59
CA ASN A 3 -10.89 25.05 34.70
C ASN A 3 -10.54 24.04 35.84
N LEU A 4 -11.29 23.00 36.23
CA LEU A 4 -12.32 22.09 35.64
C LEU A 4 -13.16 21.55 36.87
N CYS A 5 -14.02 20.50 36.94
CA CYS A 5 -14.50 19.41 36.06
C CYS A 5 -15.82 18.80 36.61
N LEU A 6 -16.60 18.12 35.75
CA LEU A 6 -17.77 17.26 36.04
C LEU A 6 -18.02 16.39 34.76
N ILE A 7 -18.61 15.19 34.73
CA ILE A 7 -19.29 14.27 35.69
C ILE A 7 -18.56 12.89 35.67
N LEU A 8 -18.87 11.99 36.61
CA LEU A 8 -18.24 10.66 36.79
C LEU A 8 -18.99 9.51 36.06
N VAL A 9 -18.24 8.56 35.49
CA VAL A 9 -18.67 7.17 35.23
C VAL A 9 -17.65 6.24 35.90
N VAL A 10 -18.10 5.19 36.57
CA VAL A 10 -17.33 4.54 37.65
C VAL A 10 -16.44 3.38 37.17
N VAL A 11 -15.18 3.41 37.62
CA VAL A 11 -14.14 2.38 37.44
C VAL A 11 -14.13 1.42 38.65
N CYS A 12 -13.69 0.18 38.46
CA CYS A 12 -13.46 -0.78 39.55
C CYS A 12 -12.46 -0.22 40.59
N LEU A 13 -12.84 -0.18 41.87
CA LEU A 13 -11.96 0.32 42.92
C LEU A 13 -10.89 -0.72 43.31
N THR A 14 -9.63 -0.41 43.03
CA THR A 14 -8.55 -0.46 44.03
C THR A 14 -7.34 0.36 43.56
N PHE A 15 -6.53 0.85 44.50
CA PHE A 15 -5.41 1.77 44.25
C PHE A 15 -4.23 1.09 43.53
N ILE A 16 -3.98 1.40 42.25
CA ILE A 16 -2.62 1.53 41.68
C ILE A 16 -2.59 2.75 40.73
N SER A 17 -1.40 3.34 40.57
CA SER A 17 -1.07 4.61 39.90
C SER A 17 -1.82 4.98 38.61
N SER A 18 -2.23 6.26 38.58
CA SER A 18 -2.61 7.09 37.43
C SER A 18 -2.03 6.66 36.07
N LEU A 19 -2.92 6.25 35.17
CA LEU A 19 -2.72 6.33 33.72
C LEU A 19 -3.95 7.00 33.11
N ALA A 20 -3.79 8.24 32.64
CA ALA A 20 -4.84 8.92 31.90
C ALA A 20 -4.95 8.29 30.50
N PHE A 21 -6.09 7.67 30.21
CA PHE A 21 -6.40 7.22 28.85
C PHE A 21 -6.58 8.45 27.95
N SER A 22 -5.50 8.84 27.27
CA SER A 22 -5.56 9.83 26.21
C SER A 22 -6.42 9.27 25.07
N GLN A 23 -7.63 9.79 24.92
CA GLN A 23 -8.45 9.49 23.76
C GLN A 23 -7.66 9.88 22.51
N ILE A 24 -7.39 8.91 21.63
CA ILE A 24 -6.71 9.19 20.36
C ILE A 24 -7.69 9.93 19.46
N VAL A 25 -7.66 11.26 19.56
CA VAL A 25 -8.21 12.15 18.55
C VAL A 25 -7.27 12.08 17.36
N ILE A 26 -7.58 11.21 16.40
CA ILE A 26 -6.99 11.31 15.07
C ILE A 26 -7.59 12.58 14.46
N PRO A 27 -6.84 13.67 14.25
CA PRO A 27 -7.37 14.79 13.48
C PRO A 27 -7.67 14.27 12.08
N LEU A 28 -8.87 14.55 11.55
CA LEU A 28 -9.25 14.19 10.19
C LEU A 28 -8.49 15.09 9.20
N SER A 29 -7.19 14.82 9.05
CA SER A 29 -6.30 15.55 8.15
C SER A 29 -6.74 15.29 6.72
N SER A 30 -7.36 16.31 6.10
CA SER A 30 -7.59 16.48 4.65
C SER A 30 -7.83 15.18 3.88
N GLU A 31 -9.10 14.88 3.60
CA GLU A 31 -9.55 13.74 2.78
C GLU A 31 -8.48 13.24 1.81
N PHE A 32 -7.87 12.09 2.13
CA PHE A 32 -6.82 11.48 1.30
C PHE A 32 -7.34 11.38 -0.13
N GLU A 33 -6.69 12.11 -1.05
CA GLU A 33 -7.39 12.72 -2.20
C GLU A 33 -8.35 11.75 -2.88
N SER A 34 -9.65 12.08 -2.87
CA SER A 34 -10.67 11.26 -3.52
C SER A 34 -10.29 11.07 -4.99
N PHE A 35 -9.83 9.86 -5.34
CA PHE A 35 -9.31 9.53 -6.67
C PHE A 35 -10.43 9.43 -7.70
N LYS A 36 -11.08 10.56 -8.03
CA LYS A 36 -12.26 10.63 -8.90
C LYS A 36 -11.98 10.43 -10.40
N GLU A 37 -10.72 10.20 -10.77
CA GLU A 37 -10.23 10.18 -12.16
C GLU A 37 -9.76 8.78 -12.61
N GLY A 38 -10.66 7.78 -12.54
CA GLY A 38 -10.39 6.45 -13.08
C GLY A 38 -11.45 5.36 -12.82
N PRO A 39 -11.32 4.19 -13.48
CA PRO A 39 -12.10 3.00 -13.14
C PRO A 39 -11.96 2.67 -11.65
N VAL A 40 -13.11 2.39 -11.01
CA VAL A 40 -13.24 2.32 -9.56
C VAL A 40 -12.27 1.31 -8.94
N TYR A 41 -11.59 1.71 -7.86
CA TYR A 41 -10.62 0.87 -7.16
C TYR A 41 -11.22 -0.37 -6.49
N ASP A 42 -12.55 -0.52 -6.45
CA ASP A 42 -13.30 -1.70 -6.00
C ASP A 42 -12.83 -3.05 -6.62
N LYS A 43 -12.07 -3.01 -7.73
CA LYS A 43 -11.48 -4.20 -8.38
C LYS A 43 -9.98 -4.41 -8.12
N TYR A 44 -9.34 -3.53 -7.37
CA TYR A 44 -7.89 -3.49 -7.16
C TYR A 44 -7.56 -3.72 -5.68
N ASP A 45 -6.69 -4.70 -5.40
CA ASP A 45 -6.08 -4.77 -4.07
C ASP A 45 -4.99 -3.68 -3.98
N LEU A 46 -4.92 -3.01 -2.83
CA LEU A 46 -3.95 -1.95 -2.55
C LEU A 46 -2.82 -2.46 -1.65
N PHE A 47 -1.59 -2.32 -2.12
CA PHE A 47 -0.36 -2.65 -1.40
C PHE A 47 0.52 -1.40 -1.23
N TYR A 48 1.46 -1.47 -0.29
CA TYR A 48 2.31 -0.34 0.10
C TYR A 48 3.76 -0.80 0.25
N GLY A 49 4.68 -0.14 -0.44
CA GLY A 49 6.10 -0.52 -0.43
C GLY A 49 6.93 0.31 -1.40
N ASP A 50 8.24 0.30 -1.21
CA ASP A 50 9.21 0.97 -2.11
C ASP A 50 9.38 0.13 -3.37
N ILE A 51 8.52 0.34 -4.39
CA ILE A 51 8.45 -0.57 -5.53
C ILE A 51 9.59 -0.32 -6.53
N ASN A 52 10.12 0.90 -6.55
CA ASN A 52 11.19 1.33 -7.44
C ASN A 52 12.58 1.33 -6.78
N LYS A 53 12.65 1.04 -5.47
CA LYS A 53 13.84 1.09 -4.62
C LYS A 53 14.46 2.49 -4.57
N ASP A 54 13.66 3.55 -4.54
CA ASP A 54 14.13 4.95 -4.46
C ASP A 54 14.28 5.48 -3.03
N GLY A 55 13.76 4.74 -2.04
CA GLY A 55 13.79 5.08 -0.61
C GLY A 55 12.45 5.54 -0.05
N ASN A 56 11.44 5.78 -0.90
CA ASN A 56 10.09 6.14 -0.48
C ASN A 56 9.12 4.95 -0.64
N LYS A 57 8.03 4.92 0.15
CA LYS A 57 6.98 3.89 -0.02
C LYS A 57 5.88 4.40 -0.94
N ASP A 58 5.64 3.66 -2.01
CA ASP A 58 4.60 3.89 -3.01
C ASP A 58 3.26 3.27 -2.60
N ILE A 59 2.23 3.55 -3.41
CA ILE A 59 0.92 2.86 -3.36
C ILE A 59 0.73 2.10 -4.66
N ILE A 60 0.43 0.81 -4.53
CA ILE A 60 0.45 -0.17 -5.62
C ILE A 60 -0.95 -0.77 -5.73
N ALA A 61 -1.64 -0.52 -6.85
CA ALA A 61 -2.98 -1.02 -7.11
C ALA A 61 -2.92 -2.15 -8.14
N MET A 62 -3.20 -3.39 -7.71
CA MET A 62 -3.17 -4.59 -8.56
C MET A 62 -4.58 -5.05 -8.94
N GLY A 63 -4.92 -4.97 -10.24
CA GLY A 63 -6.18 -5.49 -10.80
C GLY A 63 -6.00 -6.83 -11.52
N ASP A 64 -7.08 -7.38 -12.05
CA ASP A 64 -7.11 -8.69 -12.74
C ASP A 64 -6.25 -8.73 -14.02
N ALA A 65 -5.99 -7.56 -14.61
CA ALA A 65 -5.31 -7.39 -15.90
C ALA A 65 -4.35 -6.20 -15.98
N THR A 66 -4.32 -5.32 -14.98
CA THR A 66 -3.57 -4.05 -15.04
C THR A 66 -3.02 -3.71 -13.65
N VAL A 67 -1.83 -3.10 -13.60
CA VAL A 67 -1.20 -2.65 -12.36
C VAL A 67 -0.85 -1.17 -12.46
N PHE A 68 -1.33 -0.39 -11.50
CA PHE A 68 -1.03 1.04 -11.37
C PHE A 68 -0.19 1.29 -10.12
N VAL A 69 0.72 2.27 -10.20
CA VAL A 69 1.50 2.75 -9.05
C VAL A 69 1.31 4.27 -8.92
N HIS A 70 1.13 4.74 -7.70
CA HIS A 70 1.35 6.13 -7.32
C HIS A 70 2.74 6.22 -6.70
N PHE A 71 3.70 6.76 -7.45
CA PHE A 71 5.07 6.92 -6.96
C PHE A 71 5.16 8.03 -5.93
N ASN A 72 5.89 7.79 -4.86
CA ASN A 72 6.07 8.71 -3.74
C ASN A 72 7.33 9.56 -3.93
N VAL A 73 7.20 10.76 -4.47
CA VAL A 73 8.32 11.65 -4.84
C VAL A 73 8.73 12.61 -3.72
N THR A 74 8.61 12.17 -2.46
CA THR A 74 8.81 13.02 -1.28
C THR A 74 10.28 13.36 -1.06
N SER A 75 10.64 14.63 -1.19
CA SER A 75 12.00 15.12 -0.95
C SER A 75 12.14 15.74 0.45
N LYS A 76 12.53 14.92 1.43
CA LYS A 76 12.85 15.34 2.82
C LYS A 76 11.75 16.17 3.51
N SER A 77 10.49 15.79 3.30
CA SER A 77 9.29 16.44 3.84
C SER A 77 8.58 15.52 4.84
N THR A 78 7.82 16.10 5.78
CA THR A 78 6.92 15.37 6.69
C THR A 78 5.58 14.99 6.05
N SER A 79 5.28 15.54 4.88
CA SER A 79 4.06 15.28 4.12
C SER A 79 4.40 14.57 2.82
N ALA A 80 3.68 13.49 2.52
CA ALA A 80 3.91 12.68 1.32
C ALA A 80 3.45 13.41 0.04
N THR A 81 4.27 13.38 -0.99
CA THR A 81 3.96 13.93 -2.33
C THR A 81 3.83 12.77 -3.31
N MET A 82 2.61 12.46 -3.74
CA MET A 82 2.34 11.34 -4.65
C MET A 82 2.20 11.81 -6.10
N LEU A 83 2.70 11.03 -7.06
CA LEU A 83 2.34 11.22 -8.47
C LEU A 83 0.89 10.77 -8.74
N LYS A 84 0.31 11.32 -9.81
CA LYS A 84 -0.87 10.71 -10.45
C LYS A 84 -0.52 9.30 -10.94
N ARG A 85 -1.51 8.40 -10.94
CA ARG A 85 -1.34 6.98 -11.27
C ARG A 85 -0.55 6.76 -12.56
N VAL A 86 0.46 5.90 -12.48
CA VAL A 86 1.26 5.42 -13.61
C VAL A 86 0.92 3.96 -13.84
N GLN A 87 0.58 3.58 -15.08
CA GLN A 87 0.40 2.17 -15.43
C GLN A 87 1.79 1.52 -15.58
N VAL A 88 2.10 0.54 -14.74
CA VAL A 88 3.40 -0.14 -14.72
C VAL A 88 3.35 -1.54 -15.33
N CYS A 89 2.18 -2.17 -15.38
CA CYS A 89 1.99 -3.45 -16.05
C CYS A 89 0.61 -3.59 -16.70
N GLN A 90 0.55 -4.37 -17.78
CA GLN A 90 -0.68 -4.73 -18.49
C GLN A 90 -0.58 -6.18 -18.97
N PHE A 91 -1.64 -6.93 -18.70
CA PHE A 91 -1.83 -8.33 -19.10
C PHE A 91 -3.00 -8.46 -20.08
N ALA A 92 -3.30 -9.70 -20.48
CA ALA A 92 -4.57 -9.99 -21.13
C ALA A 92 -5.76 -9.69 -20.20
N GLN A 93 -6.92 -9.38 -20.78
CA GLN A 93 -8.15 -9.12 -20.02
C GLN A 93 -8.51 -10.34 -19.15
N GLN A 94 -8.88 -10.10 -17.89
CA GLN A 94 -9.23 -11.14 -16.88
C GLN A 94 -8.13 -12.19 -16.61
N ALA A 95 -6.86 -11.94 -16.99
CA ALA A 95 -5.77 -12.91 -16.89
C ALA A 95 -5.59 -13.53 -15.49
N TYR A 96 -5.85 -12.76 -14.43
CA TYR A 96 -5.75 -13.18 -13.04
C TYR A 96 -7.03 -12.86 -12.23
N GLU A 97 -8.19 -12.85 -12.89
CA GLU A 97 -9.47 -12.73 -12.16
C GLU A 97 -9.63 -13.91 -11.19
N ASN A 98 -10.06 -13.62 -9.95
CA ASN A 98 -10.17 -14.58 -8.83
C ASN A 98 -8.83 -15.12 -8.28
N TYR A 99 -7.68 -14.53 -8.64
CA TYR A 99 -6.41 -14.79 -7.95
C TYR A 99 -6.24 -13.85 -6.76
N ASN A 100 -5.69 -14.36 -5.66
CA ASN A 100 -5.19 -13.52 -4.57
C ASN A 100 -3.94 -12.78 -5.07
N ARG A 101 -3.70 -11.59 -4.52
CA ARG A 101 -2.60 -10.71 -4.92
C ARG A 101 -1.63 -10.51 -3.75
N SER A 102 -0.36 -10.29 -4.06
CA SER A 102 0.67 -9.96 -3.07
C SER A 102 1.80 -9.16 -3.72
N VAL A 103 2.48 -8.36 -2.91
CA VAL A 103 3.69 -7.62 -3.26
C VAL A 103 4.74 -7.89 -2.19
N THR A 104 5.90 -8.40 -2.60
CA THR A 104 7.10 -8.57 -1.77
C THR A 104 8.30 -8.74 -2.68
N ASP A 105 9.48 -8.41 -2.19
CA ASP A 105 10.73 -8.96 -2.71
C ASP A 105 10.68 -10.49 -2.53
N PHE A 106 10.92 -11.25 -3.60
CA PHE A 106 10.83 -12.71 -3.62
C PHE A 106 12.16 -13.40 -4.00
N ASP A 107 13.13 -12.64 -4.54
CA ASP A 107 14.45 -13.16 -4.93
C ASP A 107 15.65 -12.45 -4.24
N ASP A 108 15.36 -11.63 -3.23
CA ASP A 108 16.28 -10.86 -2.40
C ASP A 108 17.09 -9.79 -3.18
N ASP A 109 16.66 -9.38 -4.38
CA ASP A 109 17.32 -8.28 -5.13
C ASP A 109 17.03 -6.89 -4.55
N GLY A 110 16.02 -6.77 -3.67
CA GLY A 110 15.59 -5.55 -2.98
C GLY A 110 14.68 -4.63 -3.80
N VAL A 111 14.16 -5.07 -4.94
CA VAL A 111 13.01 -4.49 -5.65
C VAL A 111 11.77 -5.33 -5.30
N LEU A 112 10.58 -4.73 -5.29
CA LEU A 112 9.35 -5.46 -4.96
C LEU A 112 8.74 -6.13 -6.20
N ASP A 113 8.48 -7.43 -6.08
CA ASP A 113 7.86 -8.26 -7.09
C ASP A 113 6.33 -8.28 -6.95
N LEU A 114 5.64 -8.69 -8.03
CA LEU A 114 4.19 -8.91 -8.00
C LEU A 114 3.89 -10.40 -8.06
N VAL A 115 3.00 -10.88 -7.19
CA VAL A 115 2.54 -12.28 -7.21
C VAL A 115 1.01 -12.36 -7.26
N TYR A 116 0.53 -13.16 -8.21
CA TYR A 116 -0.88 -13.55 -8.34
C TYR A 116 -0.99 -15.04 -8.06
N TYR A 117 -1.75 -15.45 -7.04
CA TYR A 117 -1.77 -16.84 -6.57
C TYR A 117 -3.17 -17.37 -6.22
N SER A 118 -3.38 -18.65 -6.51
CA SER A 118 -4.57 -19.42 -6.16
C SER A 118 -4.20 -20.55 -5.18
N LYS A 119 -5.11 -21.51 -4.96
CA LYS A 119 -4.81 -22.72 -4.16
C LYS A 119 -3.89 -23.72 -4.87
N THR A 120 -3.58 -23.53 -6.15
CA THR A 120 -2.89 -24.52 -6.99
C THR A 120 -1.83 -23.95 -7.93
N ILE A 121 -1.83 -22.64 -8.19
CA ILE A 121 -0.90 -21.98 -9.13
C ILE A 121 -0.51 -20.62 -8.56
N ALA A 122 0.76 -20.27 -8.62
CA ALA A 122 1.26 -18.90 -8.49
C ALA A 122 1.82 -18.41 -9.84
N PHE A 123 1.74 -17.11 -10.08
CA PHE A 123 2.44 -16.41 -11.13
C PHE A 123 3.30 -15.32 -10.51
N TYR A 124 4.59 -15.36 -10.83
CA TYR A 124 5.61 -14.45 -10.34
C TYR A 124 5.98 -13.44 -11.44
N PHE A 125 6.19 -12.19 -11.04
CA PHE A 125 6.60 -11.10 -11.91
C PHE A 125 7.71 -10.32 -11.25
N ARG A 126 8.96 -10.58 -11.67
CA ARG A 126 10.14 -9.93 -11.12
C ARG A 126 10.10 -8.43 -11.39
N GLY A 127 10.30 -7.63 -10.35
CA GLY A 127 10.50 -6.20 -10.42
C GLY A 127 11.89 -5.85 -10.93
N ILE A 128 11.96 -5.08 -12.01
CA ILE A 128 13.22 -4.59 -12.59
C ILE A 128 13.28 -3.08 -12.42
N LYS A 129 14.10 -2.63 -11.48
CA LYS A 129 14.40 -1.21 -11.29
C LYS A 129 14.96 -0.60 -12.58
N THR A 130 14.50 0.60 -12.93
CA THR A 130 15.09 1.39 -14.01
C THR A 130 15.95 2.55 -13.48
N THR A 131 16.76 3.15 -14.35
CA THR A 131 17.60 4.31 -14.00
C THR A 131 16.80 5.61 -13.79
N SER A 132 15.48 5.61 -14.04
CA SER A 132 14.56 6.70 -13.68
C SER A 132 13.73 6.27 -12.48
N GLY A 133 13.83 6.98 -11.35
CA GLY A 133 13.20 6.58 -10.09
C GLY A 133 11.71 6.23 -10.23
N ASN A 134 10.92 7.12 -10.85
CA ASN A 134 9.47 6.94 -10.99
C ASN A 134 9.06 5.92 -12.08
N LYS A 135 9.82 4.83 -12.26
CA LYS A 135 9.59 3.78 -13.25
C LYS A 135 10.22 2.43 -12.85
N ILE A 136 9.39 1.40 -12.87
CA ILE A 136 9.73 -0.02 -12.81
C ILE A 136 9.31 -0.73 -14.12
N ILE A 137 9.92 -1.87 -14.42
CA ILE A 137 9.51 -2.84 -15.46
C ILE A 137 9.26 -4.18 -14.77
N PHE A 138 8.37 -5.03 -15.31
CA PHE A 138 8.14 -6.38 -14.78
C PHE A 138 8.41 -7.46 -15.84
N SER A 139 9.21 -8.48 -15.51
CA SER A 139 9.36 -9.71 -16.32
C SER A 139 8.48 -10.82 -15.75
N LYS A 140 7.67 -11.47 -16.61
CA LYS A 140 6.90 -12.65 -16.18
C LYS A 140 7.80 -13.86 -16.10
N GLU A 141 7.92 -14.44 -14.91
CA GLU A 141 8.72 -15.64 -14.68
C GLU A 141 7.80 -16.74 -14.13
N ARG A 142 7.69 -17.84 -14.89
CA ARG A 142 6.75 -18.94 -14.59
C ARG A 142 7.45 -20.03 -13.78
N GLU A 143 7.63 -19.77 -12.49
CA GLU A 143 7.70 -20.83 -11.50
C GLU A 143 6.45 -21.73 -11.66
N THR A 144 6.66 -23.03 -11.87
CA THR A 144 5.60 -24.03 -11.74
C THR A 144 5.96 -24.85 -10.52
N VAL A 145 5.27 -24.58 -9.41
CA VAL A 145 5.43 -25.29 -8.14
C VAL A 145 5.31 -26.80 -8.42
N LYS A 146 6.29 -27.57 -7.93
CA LYS A 146 6.41 -29.02 -8.14
C LYS A 146 5.88 -29.80 -6.94
#